data_AF-A0A9P5TUI4-F1
#
_entry.id   AF-A0A9P5TUI4-F1
#
_cell.length_a   1.000
_cell.length_b   1.000
_cell.length_c   1.000
_cell.angle_alpha   90.00
_cell.angle_beta   90.00
_cell.angle_gamma   90.00
#
_symmetry.space_group_name_H-M   'P 1'
#
loop_
_entity.id
_entity.type
_entity.pdbx_description
1 polymer ?
#
loop_
_entity_poly.entity_id
_entity_poly.type
_entity_poly.pdbx_seq_one_letter_code
_entity_poly.pdbx_strand_id
1 'polypeptide(L)'
;MAIRQSKDLAATLGDPSGVSLGRGGTALHSEKYYLLPADLRLPPEESLESTLFSSPDPEHKAILDPSLPTLLLFECVLAYMLPSSSSRLLEWFVKTFQKSQNSVLGCIVYEMFGLNDAFGRVMVNNLKERNISLPGVEPYQTIESLSTRFLDSGFAAAVALTLKDIRKAYIDDGELERISKLEFLDETEELNLVLAHYFISWGLYLGSSDSSAIWGHWELTKKRN
;
A
#
# COMPACT_ATOMS: atom_id res chain seq x y z
N MET A 1 -9.74 -4.90 -22.26
CA MET A 1 -9.07 -4.12 -21.20
C MET A 1 -9.77 -2.77 -21.07
N ALA A 2 -10.43 -2.52 -19.92
CA ALA A 2 -11.34 -1.40 -19.73
C ALA A 2 -10.68 -0.01 -19.91
N ILE A 3 -9.41 0.13 -19.51
CA ILE A 3 -8.64 1.38 -19.61
C ILE A 3 -8.63 1.92 -21.05
N ARG A 4 -8.42 1.05 -22.06
CA ARG A 4 -8.38 1.48 -23.49
C ARG A 4 -9.75 1.69 -24.11
N GLN A 5 -10.81 1.13 -23.52
CA GLN A 5 -12.17 1.30 -24.02
C GLN A 5 -12.78 2.62 -23.53
N SER A 6 -12.30 3.14 -22.40
CA SER A 6 -12.68 4.45 -21.88
C SER A 6 -11.84 5.55 -22.53
N LYS A 7 -12.51 6.53 -23.12
CA LYS A 7 -11.85 7.72 -23.69
C LYS A 7 -11.14 8.53 -22.61
N ASP A 8 -11.78 8.69 -21.45
CA ASP A 8 -11.26 9.51 -20.37
C ASP A 8 -10.01 8.89 -19.76
N LEU A 9 -10.00 7.57 -19.54
CA LEU A 9 -8.81 6.87 -19.01
C LEU A 9 -7.70 6.76 -20.05
N ALA A 10 -8.02 6.56 -21.33
CA ALA A 10 -6.99 6.50 -22.37
C ALA A 10 -6.28 7.86 -22.52
N ALA A 11 -7.00 8.97 -22.34
CA ALA A 11 -6.44 10.32 -22.45
C ALA A 11 -5.41 10.65 -21.35
N THR A 12 -5.43 9.97 -20.19
CA THR A 12 -4.47 10.22 -19.10
C THR A 12 -3.15 9.49 -19.28
N LEU A 13 -3.07 8.52 -20.20
CA LEU A 13 -1.87 7.71 -20.44
C LEU A 13 -0.77 8.43 -21.24
N GLY A 14 -1.02 9.66 -21.71
CA GLY A 14 -0.08 10.41 -22.54
C GLY A 14 -0.32 10.22 -24.04
N ASP A 15 0.74 10.28 -24.85
CA ASP A 15 0.63 10.10 -26.31
C ASP A 15 0.11 8.69 -26.64
N PRO A 16 -1.04 8.56 -27.34
CA PRO A 16 -1.60 7.27 -27.74
C PRO A 16 -0.64 6.36 -28.52
N SER A 17 0.32 6.94 -29.24
CA SER A 17 1.34 6.19 -30.00
C SER A 17 2.37 5.50 -29.10
N GLY A 18 2.58 6.04 -27.89
CA GLY A 18 3.42 5.47 -26.83
C GLY A 18 2.72 4.41 -25.97
N VAL A 19 1.43 4.13 -26.21
CA VAL A 19 0.66 3.15 -25.43
C VAL A 19 0.70 1.77 -26.11
N SER A 20 1.33 0.80 -25.45
CA SER A 20 1.46 -0.57 -25.94
C SER A 20 0.78 -1.58 -25.01
N LEU A 21 0.33 -2.70 -25.60
CA LEU A 21 -0.18 -3.86 -24.88
C LEU A 21 0.87 -4.97 -24.90
N GLY A 22 1.07 -5.60 -23.75
CA GLY A 22 1.96 -6.74 -23.60
C GLY A 22 1.23 -7.99 -23.13
N ARG A 23 1.94 -9.13 -23.12
CA ARG A 23 1.53 -10.37 -22.44
C ARG A 23 0.10 -10.83 -22.80
N GLY A 24 -0.24 -10.80 -24.10
CA GLY A 24 -1.57 -11.21 -24.56
C GLY A 24 -2.71 -10.29 -24.10
N GLY A 25 -2.42 -9.02 -23.81
CA GLY A 25 -3.41 -8.02 -23.36
C GLY A 25 -3.60 -7.95 -21.85
N THR A 26 -2.75 -8.62 -21.08
CA THR A 26 -2.74 -8.57 -19.60
C THR A 26 -1.76 -7.53 -19.04
N ALA A 27 -0.93 -6.94 -19.90
CA ALA A 27 -0.06 -5.82 -19.55
C ALA A 27 -0.36 -4.60 -20.42
N LEU A 28 -0.15 -3.41 -19.87
CA LEU A 28 -0.17 -2.14 -20.59
C LEU A 28 1.05 -1.30 -20.18
N HIS A 29 1.66 -0.64 -21.14
CA HIS A 29 2.77 0.29 -20.93
C HIS A 29 2.44 1.61 -21.63
N SER A 30 2.66 2.70 -20.92
CA SER A 30 2.69 4.09 -21.41
C SER A 30 3.81 4.85 -20.71
N GLU A 31 4.14 6.06 -21.18
CA GLU A 31 5.21 6.90 -20.60
C GLU A 31 5.10 7.09 -19.08
N LYS A 32 3.87 7.17 -18.55
CA LYS A 32 3.61 7.51 -17.14
C LYS A 32 3.01 6.38 -16.32
N TYR A 33 2.63 5.27 -16.96
CA TYR A 33 1.87 4.22 -16.31
C TYR A 33 2.15 2.85 -16.89
N TYR A 34 2.39 1.90 -15.99
CA TYR A 34 2.59 0.49 -16.28
C TYR A 34 1.52 -0.32 -15.54
N LEU A 35 0.84 -1.20 -16.28
CA LEU A 35 0.02 -2.27 -15.74
C LEU A 35 0.74 -3.59 -16.00
N LEU A 36 1.11 -4.29 -14.94
CA LEU A 36 1.93 -5.48 -15.00
C LEU A 36 1.21 -6.66 -14.33
N PRO A 37 1.08 -7.82 -14.99
CA PRO A 37 0.60 -9.02 -14.33
C PRO A 37 1.72 -9.60 -13.46
N ALA A 38 1.47 -9.79 -12.17
CA ALA A 38 2.40 -10.41 -11.25
C ALA A 38 1.66 -11.18 -10.14
N ASP A 39 2.26 -12.28 -9.68
CA ASP A 39 1.82 -12.98 -8.48
C ASP A 39 2.76 -12.62 -7.33
N LEU A 40 2.27 -11.78 -6.41
CA LEU A 40 3.02 -11.31 -5.25
C LEU A 40 3.32 -12.42 -4.23
N ARG A 41 2.70 -13.60 -4.35
CA ARG A 41 2.94 -14.75 -3.47
C ARG A 41 4.21 -15.50 -3.83
N LEU A 42 4.71 -15.34 -5.06
CA LEU A 42 5.96 -15.95 -5.52
C LEU A 42 7.17 -15.16 -5.00
N PRO A 43 8.38 -15.74 -5.00
CA PRO A 43 9.61 -15.00 -4.74
C PRO A 43 9.71 -13.76 -5.66
N PRO A 44 9.92 -12.54 -5.13
CA PRO A 44 9.99 -11.32 -5.94
C PRO A 44 11.09 -11.34 -7.02
N GLU A 45 12.19 -12.06 -6.79
CA GLU A 45 13.27 -12.29 -7.74
C GLU A 45 12.75 -12.99 -9.02
N GLU A 46 11.76 -13.86 -8.87
CA GLU A 46 11.16 -14.61 -9.98
C GLU A 46 9.99 -13.83 -10.62
N SER A 47 9.17 -13.14 -9.83
CA SER A 47 7.92 -12.55 -10.30
C SER A 47 7.99 -11.06 -10.65
N LEU A 48 8.94 -10.31 -10.07
CA LEU A 48 9.00 -8.85 -10.18
C LEU A 48 10.33 -8.32 -10.71
N GLU A 49 11.47 -8.87 -10.30
CA GLU A 49 12.80 -8.27 -10.50
C GLU A 49 13.08 -7.92 -11.98
N SER A 50 12.94 -8.88 -12.89
CA SER A 50 13.22 -8.62 -14.31
C SER A 50 12.25 -7.63 -14.96
N THR A 51 11.04 -7.49 -14.42
CA THR A 51 10.03 -6.60 -14.99
C THR A 51 10.20 -5.18 -14.45
N LEU A 52 10.54 -5.03 -13.17
CA LEU A 52 10.63 -3.72 -12.51
C LEU A 52 12.01 -3.08 -12.66
N PHE A 53 13.10 -3.86 -12.54
CA PHE A 53 14.45 -3.32 -12.37
C PHE A 53 15.42 -3.68 -13.50
N SER A 54 15.02 -4.57 -14.41
CA SER A 54 15.80 -4.87 -15.61
C SER A 54 15.19 -4.19 -16.82
N SER A 55 16.04 -3.75 -17.76
CA SER A 55 15.59 -3.39 -19.09
C SER A 55 15.91 -4.52 -20.09
N PRO A 56 14.93 -5.00 -20.85
CA PRO A 56 15.18 -5.96 -21.94
C PRO A 56 15.82 -5.31 -23.18
N ASP A 57 15.87 -3.98 -23.26
CA ASP A 57 16.35 -3.22 -24.42
C ASP A 57 17.24 -2.04 -23.96
N PRO A 58 18.49 -1.88 -24.45
CA PRO A 58 19.34 -0.75 -24.11
C PRO A 58 18.71 0.64 -24.39
N GLU A 59 17.70 0.75 -25.26
CA GLU A 59 16.99 2.02 -25.49
C GLU A 59 15.89 2.31 -24.46
N HIS A 60 15.40 1.29 -23.75
CA HIS A 60 14.36 1.44 -22.74
C HIS A 60 14.98 1.41 -21.33
N LYS A 61 14.50 2.24 -20.42
CA LYS A 61 14.95 2.21 -19.02
C LYS A 61 14.13 1.20 -18.22
N ALA A 62 14.71 0.69 -17.14
CA ALA A 62 13.95 -0.07 -16.14
C ALA A 62 12.76 0.77 -15.64
N ILE A 63 11.67 0.10 -15.25
CA ILE A 63 10.45 0.77 -14.77
C ILE A 63 10.73 1.54 -13.48
N LEU A 64 11.54 0.94 -12.59
CA LEU A 64 11.93 1.53 -11.32
C LEU A 64 13.46 1.68 -11.26
N ASP A 65 13.89 2.79 -10.66
CA ASP A 65 15.28 3.07 -10.32
C ASP A 65 15.40 3.17 -8.78
N PRO A 66 16.14 2.27 -8.12
CA PRO A 66 16.30 2.29 -6.66
C PRO A 66 16.97 3.57 -6.11
N SER A 67 17.58 4.39 -6.96
CA SER A 67 18.13 5.70 -6.56
C SER A 67 17.08 6.80 -6.45
N LEU A 68 15.85 6.58 -6.92
CA LEU A 68 14.76 7.54 -6.87
C LEU A 68 13.80 7.25 -5.70
N PRO A 69 13.17 8.29 -5.11
CA PRO A 69 12.13 8.09 -4.11
C PRO A 69 10.97 7.26 -4.66
N THR A 70 10.65 6.16 -3.96
CA THR A 70 9.59 5.24 -4.36
C THR A 70 8.60 5.03 -3.22
N LEU A 71 7.32 5.03 -3.55
CA LEU A 71 6.23 4.71 -2.64
C LEU A 71 5.58 3.39 -3.05
N LEU A 72 5.56 2.43 -2.14
CA LEU A 72 4.75 1.22 -2.26
C LEU A 72 3.38 1.47 -1.59
N LEU A 73 2.31 1.02 -2.23
CA LEU A 73 0.95 1.13 -1.69
C LEU A 73 0.29 -0.25 -1.73
N PHE A 74 -0.12 -0.74 -0.56
CA PHE A 74 -0.88 -1.97 -0.40
C PHE A 74 -2.21 -1.65 0.26
N GLU A 75 -3.26 -1.53 -0.55
CA GLU A 75 -4.63 -1.27 -0.10
C GLU A 75 -5.43 -2.58 -0.16
N CYS A 76 -5.67 -3.20 0.99
CA CYS A 76 -6.32 -4.51 1.14
C CYS A 76 -5.64 -5.57 0.25
N VAL A 77 -4.32 -5.75 0.41
CA VAL A 77 -3.54 -6.72 -0.37
C VAL A 77 -2.88 -7.75 0.54
N LEU A 78 -2.07 -7.29 1.49
CA LEU A 78 -1.19 -8.19 2.23
C LEU A 78 -1.95 -9.07 3.23
N ALA A 79 -3.11 -8.61 3.71
CA ALA A 79 -4.05 -9.37 4.54
C ALA A 79 -4.46 -10.72 3.90
N TYR A 80 -4.44 -10.82 2.56
CA TYR A 80 -4.81 -12.03 1.82
C TYR A 80 -3.62 -12.97 1.55
N MET A 81 -2.40 -12.54 1.87
CA MET A 81 -1.17 -13.31 1.64
C MET A 81 -0.74 -14.01 2.91
N LEU A 82 -0.02 -15.14 2.79
CA LEU A 82 0.66 -15.71 3.95
C LEU A 82 1.64 -14.66 4.53
N PRO A 83 1.77 -14.54 5.86
CA PRO A 83 2.68 -13.58 6.48
C PRO A 83 4.09 -13.66 5.90
N SER A 84 4.63 -14.87 5.74
CA SER A 84 5.95 -15.12 5.14
C SER A 84 6.11 -14.59 3.71
N SER A 85 5.03 -14.63 2.90
CA SER A 85 5.06 -14.10 1.54
C SER A 85 5.10 -12.57 1.55
N SER A 86 4.29 -11.95 2.42
CA SER A 86 4.27 -10.49 2.55
C SER A 86 5.56 -9.93 3.16
N SER A 87 6.14 -10.58 4.17
CA SER A 87 7.43 -10.21 4.75
C SER A 87 8.54 -10.31 3.72
N ARG A 88 8.63 -11.42 2.98
CA ARG A 88 9.60 -11.60 1.90
C ARG A 88 9.51 -10.48 0.85
N LEU A 89 8.29 -10.09 0.47
CA LEU A 89 8.07 -9.00 -0.49
C LEU A 89 8.61 -7.66 0.03
N LEU A 90 8.26 -7.30 1.27
CA LEU A 90 8.70 -6.05 1.89
C LEU A 90 10.23 -6.02 2.08
N GLU A 91 10.80 -7.09 2.61
CA GLU A 91 12.25 -7.25 2.79
C GLU A 91 13.00 -7.16 1.46
N TRP A 92 12.47 -7.74 0.39
CA TRP A 92 13.10 -7.70 -0.93
C TRP A 92 13.15 -6.27 -1.49
N PHE A 93 12.07 -5.49 -1.34
CA PHE A 93 12.10 -4.08 -1.72
C PHE A 93 13.12 -3.30 -0.90
N VAL A 94 13.15 -3.46 0.43
CA VAL A 94 14.14 -2.80 1.27
C VAL A 94 15.57 -3.17 0.84
N LYS A 95 15.88 -4.46 0.66
CA LYS A 95 17.19 -4.94 0.20
C LYS A 95 17.56 -4.39 -1.19
N THR A 96 16.58 -4.21 -2.07
CA THR A 96 16.81 -3.64 -3.40
C THR A 96 17.18 -2.17 -3.32
N PHE A 97 16.48 -1.39 -2.49
CA PHE A 97 16.75 0.04 -2.30
C PHE A 97 18.03 0.30 -1.51
N GLN A 98 18.43 -0.59 -0.60
CA GLN A 98 19.72 -0.57 0.10
C GLN A 98 20.94 -0.60 -0.84
N LYS A 99 20.79 -1.05 -2.09
CA LYS A 99 21.89 -1.08 -3.08
C LYS A 99 22.31 0.32 -3.54
N SER A 100 21.48 1.35 -3.29
CA SER A 100 21.78 2.75 -3.62
C SER A 100 21.90 3.60 -2.36
N GLN A 101 22.91 4.47 -2.30
CA GLN A 101 23.18 5.29 -1.11
C GLN A 101 22.13 6.39 -0.86
N ASN A 102 21.48 6.90 -1.90
CA ASN A 102 20.51 8.00 -1.79
C ASN A 102 19.05 7.53 -1.88
N SER A 103 18.82 6.23 -1.73
CA SER A 103 17.48 5.64 -1.87
C SER A 103 16.51 6.10 -0.80
N VAL A 104 15.26 6.27 -1.21
CA VAL A 104 14.13 6.56 -0.32
C VAL A 104 13.01 5.61 -0.68
N LEU A 105 12.57 4.81 0.28
CA LEU A 105 11.48 3.86 0.11
C LEU A 105 10.43 4.10 1.18
N GLY A 106 9.30 4.62 0.77
CA GLY A 106 8.07 4.66 1.57
C GLY A 106 7.22 3.43 1.27
N CYS A 107 6.50 2.94 2.27
CA CYS A 107 5.47 1.93 2.06
C CYS A 107 4.25 2.26 2.91
N ILE A 108 3.06 2.21 2.33
CA ILE A 108 1.78 2.42 3.02
C ILE A 108 0.95 1.16 2.88
N VAL A 109 0.39 0.70 4.00
CA VAL A 109 -0.52 -0.43 4.08
C VAL A 109 -1.84 0.05 4.69
N TYR A 110 -2.95 -0.20 3.99
CA TYR A 110 -4.30 -0.03 4.49
C TYR A 110 -5.04 -1.37 4.45
N GLU A 111 -5.43 -1.92 5.59
CA GLU A 111 -6.19 -3.18 5.67
C GLU A 111 -6.80 -3.39 7.07
N MET A 112 -7.38 -4.57 7.30
CA MET A 112 -7.97 -4.97 8.57
C MET A 112 -6.93 -5.54 9.54
N PHE A 113 -7.13 -5.35 10.84
CA PHE A 113 -6.30 -5.92 11.90
C PHE A 113 -7.11 -6.27 13.15
N GLY A 114 -6.49 -6.94 14.12
CA GLY A 114 -7.11 -7.13 15.45
C GLY A 114 -8.39 -7.96 15.44
N LEU A 115 -8.54 -8.91 14.52
CA LEU A 115 -9.81 -9.61 14.28
C LEU A 115 -10.13 -10.74 15.28
N ASN A 116 -9.43 -10.77 16.41
CA ASN A 116 -9.64 -11.78 17.46
C ASN A 116 -10.78 -11.44 18.43
N ASP A 117 -11.35 -10.24 18.37
CA ASP A 117 -12.46 -9.84 19.23
C ASP A 117 -13.82 -10.34 18.70
N ALA A 118 -14.94 -9.94 19.33
CA ALA A 118 -16.27 -10.40 18.90
C ALA A 118 -16.64 -9.89 17.50
N PHE A 119 -16.32 -8.63 17.18
CA PHE A 119 -16.61 -8.02 15.89
C PHE A 119 -15.77 -8.67 14.78
N GLY A 120 -14.47 -8.79 15.00
CA GLY A 120 -13.53 -9.40 14.07
C GLY A 120 -13.85 -10.85 13.77
N ARG A 121 -14.28 -11.64 14.78
CA ARG A 121 -14.71 -13.03 14.54
C ARG A 121 -15.94 -13.11 13.63
N VAL A 122 -16.90 -12.19 13.79
CA VAL A 122 -18.07 -12.10 12.88
C VAL A 122 -17.60 -11.76 11.47
N MET A 123 -16.72 -10.77 11.31
CA MET A 123 -16.14 -10.39 10.02
C MET A 123 -15.43 -11.58 9.34
N VAL A 124 -14.55 -12.27 10.07
CA VAL A 124 -13.80 -13.43 9.56
C VAL A 124 -14.75 -14.56 9.17
N ASN A 125 -15.79 -14.83 9.95
CA ASN A 125 -16.78 -15.87 9.61
C ASN A 125 -17.57 -15.51 8.35
N ASN A 126 -18.02 -14.26 8.22
CA ASN A 126 -18.71 -13.77 7.02
C ASN A 126 -17.83 -13.90 5.76
N LEU A 127 -16.53 -13.64 5.87
CA LEU A 127 -15.59 -13.82 4.75
C LEU A 127 -15.37 -15.31 4.44
N LYS A 128 -15.24 -16.15 5.45
CA LYS A 128 -15.10 -17.61 5.28
C LYS A 128 -16.30 -18.23 4.56
N GLU A 129 -17.52 -17.79 4.87
CA GLU A 129 -18.75 -18.22 4.16
C GLU A 129 -18.71 -17.88 2.65
N ARG A 130 -17.90 -16.89 2.25
CA ARG A 130 -17.66 -16.48 0.87
C ARG A 130 -16.37 -17.06 0.28
N ASN A 131 -15.76 -18.05 0.95
CA ASN A 131 -14.47 -18.66 0.60
C ASN A 131 -13.28 -17.68 0.57
N ILE A 132 -13.32 -16.64 1.41
CA ILE A 132 -12.24 -15.67 1.57
C ILE A 132 -11.52 -15.93 2.89
N SER A 133 -10.19 -16.05 2.83
CA SER A 133 -9.32 -16.18 4.00
C SER A 133 -8.42 -14.96 4.16
N LEU A 134 -8.06 -14.64 5.40
CA LEU A 134 -7.20 -13.52 5.77
C LEU A 134 -5.95 -13.99 6.54
N PRO A 135 -5.11 -14.86 5.95
CA PRO A 135 -3.95 -15.40 6.65
C PRO A 135 -2.96 -14.30 7.07
N GLY A 136 -2.89 -13.20 6.34
CA GLY A 136 -1.99 -12.09 6.60
C GLY A 136 -2.39 -11.26 7.82
N VAL A 137 -3.60 -11.42 8.36
CA VAL A 137 -4.08 -10.66 9.52
C VAL A 137 -3.70 -11.34 10.85
N GLU A 138 -3.53 -12.66 10.85
CA GLU A 138 -3.38 -13.46 12.08
C GLU A 138 -2.23 -12.99 12.99
N PRO A 139 -1.03 -12.64 12.48
CA PRO A 139 0.05 -12.15 13.33
C PRO A 139 -0.14 -10.71 13.83
N TYR A 140 -1.03 -9.93 13.22
CA TYR A 140 -1.13 -8.49 13.45
C TYR A 140 -2.40 -8.12 14.22
N GLN A 141 -2.34 -8.31 15.54
CA GLN A 141 -3.48 -8.11 16.43
C GLN A 141 -3.49 -6.76 17.15
N THR A 142 -2.40 -5.99 17.08
CA THR A 142 -2.25 -4.71 17.78
C THR A 142 -1.60 -3.65 16.89
N ILE A 143 -1.74 -2.37 17.24
CA ILE A 143 -1.10 -1.26 16.51
C ILE A 143 0.42 -1.39 16.48
N GLU A 144 1.01 -1.88 17.58
CA GLU A 144 2.44 -2.13 17.69
C GLU A 144 2.87 -3.21 16.69
N SER A 145 2.12 -4.31 16.59
CA SER A 145 2.43 -5.40 15.64
C SER A 145 2.43 -4.94 14.18
N LEU A 146 1.59 -3.95 13.83
CA LEU A 146 1.55 -3.35 12.50
C LEU A 146 2.80 -2.52 12.19
N SER A 147 3.33 -1.81 13.18
CA SER A 147 4.56 -1.04 13.04
C SER A 147 5.78 -1.96 13.02
N THR A 148 5.81 -2.96 13.91
CA THR A 148 6.86 -3.99 13.98
C THR A 148 7.01 -4.75 12.66
N ARG A 149 5.91 -5.01 11.94
CA ARG A 149 5.96 -5.60 10.58
C ARG A 149 6.95 -4.90 9.66
N PHE A 150 6.95 -3.57 9.65
CA PHE A 150 7.87 -2.78 8.82
C PHE A 150 9.29 -2.83 9.36
N LEU A 151 9.47 -2.67 10.67
CA LEU A 151 10.79 -2.69 11.31
C LEU A 151 11.49 -4.03 11.09
N ASP A 152 10.76 -5.14 11.26
CA ASP A 152 11.26 -6.49 11.01
C ASP A 152 11.61 -6.73 9.53
N SER A 153 10.93 -6.02 8.62
CA SER A 153 11.21 -6.07 7.17
C SER A 153 12.38 -5.15 6.75
N GLY A 154 13.01 -4.44 7.69
CA GLY A 154 14.19 -3.60 7.45
C GLY A 154 13.90 -2.12 7.17
N PHE A 155 12.66 -1.66 7.35
CA PHE A 155 12.37 -0.22 7.36
C PHE A 155 12.98 0.43 8.61
N ALA A 156 13.44 1.68 8.48
CA ALA A 156 14.13 2.39 9.56
C ALA A 156 13.15 3.02 10.57
N ALA A 157 11.95 3.39 10.11
CA ALA A 157 10.88 3.94 10.93
C ALA A 157 9.53 3.38 10.47
N ALA A 158 8.58 3.30 11.39
CA ALA A 158 7.24 2.83 11.11
C ALA A 158 6.22 3.43 12.09
N VAL A 159 5.02 3.72 11.58
CA VAL A 159 3.88 4.21 12.36
C VAL A 159 2.62 3.48 11.89
N ALA A 160 1.67 3.28 12.79
CA ALA A 160 0.35 2.76 12.47
C ALA A 160 -0.73 3.51 13.26
N LEU A 161 -1.87 3.75 12.62
CA LEU A 161 -3.05 4.38 13.24
C LEU A 161 -4.32 3.67 12.78
N THR A 162 -5.31 3.56 13.65
CA THR A 162 -6.65 3.13 13.22
C THR A 162 -7.32 4.21 12.38
N LEU A 163 -8.26 3.83 11.51
CA LEU A 163 -9.12 4.82 10.86
C LEU A 163 -9.93 5.63 11.87
N LYS A 164 -10.28 5.05 13.02
CA LYS A 164 -10.94 5.76 14.12
C LYS A 164 -10.08 6.89 14.67
N ASP A 165 -8.79 6.64 14.90
CA ASP A 165 -7.84 7.65 15.37
C ASP A 165 -7.58 8.72 14.31
N ILE A 166 -7.44 8.31 13.04
CA ILE A 166 -7.31 9.22 11.90
C ILE A 166 -8.52 10.16 11.83
N ARG A 167 -9.72 9.60 11.80
CA ARG A 167 -10.98 10.35 11.77
C ARG A 167 -11.08 11.35 12.92
N LYS A 168 -10.69 10.94 14.13
CA LYS A 168 -10.81 11.77 15.34
C LYS A 168 -9.78 12.90 15.39
N ALA A 169 -8.53 12.61 15.08
CA ALA A 169 -7.39 13.50 15.40
C ALA A 169 -6.75 14.18 14.18
N TYR A 170 -7.07 13.75 12.96
CA TYR A 170 -6.39 14.22 11.74
C TYR A 170 -7.33 14.78 10.68
N ILE A 171 -8.64 14.48 10.76
CA ILE A 171 -9.64 15.07 9.86
C ILE A 171 -10.24 16.31 10.52
N ASP A 172 -10.18 17.42 9.81
CA ASP A 172 -10.72 18.72 10.26
C ASP A 172 -12.24 18.65 10.47
N ASP A 173 -12.73 19.35 11.49
CA ASP A 173 -14.15 19.31 11.86
C ASP A 173 -15.06 19.82 10.74
N GLY A 174 -14.59 20.78 9.93
CA GLY A 174 -15.31 21.25 8.75
C GLY A 174 -15.53 20.16 7.70
N GLU A 175 -14.57 19.24 7.51
CA GLU A 175 -14.76 18.09 6.63
C GLU A 175 -15.71 17.05 7.23
N LEU A 176 -15.65 16.84 8.56
CA LEU A 176 -16.61 15.97 9.25
C LEU A 176 -18.04 16.50 9.11
N GLU A 177 -18.24 17.80 9.24
CA GLU A 177 -19.53 18.48 9.07
C GLU A 177 -19.98 18.47 7.60
N ARG A 178 -19.05 18.65 6.65
CA ARG A 178 -19.38 18.55 5.22
C ARG A 178 -19.88 17.16 4.87
N ILE A 179 -19.25 16.11 5.40
CA ILE A 179 -19.65 14.71 5.17
C ILE A 179 -21.01 14.40 5.80
N SER A 180 -21.28 14.88 7.03
CA SER A 180 -22.57 14.62 7.71
C SER A 180 -23.78 15.23 7.01
N LYS A 181 -23.56 16.20 6.11
CA LYS A 181 -24.61 16.80 5.26
C LYS A 181 -24.93 15.98 4.01
N LEU A 182 -24.08 15.02 3.63
CA LEU A 182 -24.29 14.19 2.45
C LEU A 182 -25.31 13.08 2.74
N GLU A 183 -25.15 12.42 3.88
CA GLU A 183 -26.01 11.33 4.34
C GLU A 183 -26.07 11.33 5.86
N PHE A 184 -27.26 11.07 6.39
CA PHE A 184 -27.48 10.99 7.83
C PHE A 184 -27.00 9.64 8.36
N LEU A 185 -26.10 9.68 9.35
CA LEU A 185 -25.61 8.50 10.07
C LEU A 185 -26.08 8.58 11.51
N ASP A 186 -27.03 7.72 11.88
CA ASP A 186 -27.52 7.56 13.25
C ASP A 186 -26.63 6.66 14.10
N GLU A 187 -26.07 5.59 13.50
CA GLU A 187 -25.27 4.57 14.19
C GLU A 187 -23.77 4.91 14.23
N THR A 188 -23.41 6.01 14.87
CA THR A 188 -22.00 6.47 14.92
C THR A 188 -21.07 5.53 15.69
N GLU A 189 -21.62 4.80 16.66
CA GLU A 189 -20.94 3.78 17.46
C GLU A 189 -20.52 2.58 16.61
N GLU A 190 -21.40 2.14 15.70
CA GLU A 190 -21.11 1.03 14.79
C GLU A 190 -20.03 1.43 13.79
N LEU A 191 -20.10 2.64 13.24
CA LEU A 191 -19.02 3.17 12.41
C LEU A 191 -17.70 3.20 13.19
N ASN A 192 -17.70 3.70 14.42
CA ASN A 192 -16.48 3.72 15.24
C ASN A 192 -15.94 2.32 15.54
N LEU A 193 -16.80 1.31 15.67
CA LEU A 193 -16.40 -0.08 15.83
C LEU A 193 -15.73 -0.62 14.56
N VAL A 194 -16.31 -0.35 13.38
CA VAL A 194 -15.71 -0.71 12.07
C VAL A 194 -14.36 -0.02 11.90
N LEU A 195 -14.30 1.31 12.08
CA LEU A 195 -13.08 2.09 11.89
C LEU A 195 -11.96 1.76 12.90
N ALA A 196 -12.28 1.12 14.03
CA ALA A 196 -11.29 0.63 14.99
C ALA A 196 -10.58 -0.65 14.51
N HIS A 197 -11.14 -1.36 13.52
CA HIS A 197 -10.60 -2.62 12.98
C HIS A 197 -9.91 -2.46 11.62
N TYR A 198 -9.82 -1.24 11.12
CA TYR A 198 -9.06 -0.88 9.93
C TYR A 198 -7.97 0.10 10.31
N PHE A 199 -6.81 -0.03 9.68
CA PHE A 199 -5.64 0.79 9.97
C PHE A 199 -5.03 1.35 8.69
N ILE A 200 -4.28 2.44 8.85
CA ILE A 200 -3.24 2.84 7.91
C ILE A 200 -1.92 2.77 8.67
N SER A 201 -0.97 2.01 8.14
CA SER A 201 0.40 2.00 8.62
C SER A 201 1.35 2.39 7.51
N TRP A 202 2.47 2.99 7.87
CA TRP A 202 3.49 3.36 6.92
C TRP A 202 4.88 3.15 7.49
N GLY A 203 5.79 2.73 6.61
CA GLY A 203 7.20 2.53 6.89
C GLY A 203 8.06 3.41 5.99
N LEU A 204 9.20 3.85 6.50
CA LEU A 204 10.18 4.63 5.75
C LEU A 204 11.57 4.02 5.88
N TYR A 205 12.23 3.84 4.74
CA TYR A 205 13.66 3.54 4.65
C TYR A 205 14.37 4.72 3.96
N LEU A 206 15.49 5.15 4.54
CA LEU A 206 16.35 6.22 4.04
C LEU A 206 17.79 5.70 3.93
N GLY A 207 18.37 5.76 2.74
CA GLY A 207 19.75 5.34 2.48
C GLY A 207 20.82 6.30 3.00
N SER A 208 20.52 7.60 3.08
CA SER A 208 21.45 8.64 3.54
C SER A 208 20.80 9.61 4.54
N SER A 209 21.64 10.28 5.33
CA SER A 209 21.23 11.31 6.29
C SER A 209 20.61 12.53 5.63
N ASP A 210 21.05 12.89 4.42
CA ASP A 210 20.58 14.10 3.73
C ASP A 210 19.12 13.95 3.27
N SER A 211 18.71 12.73 2.93
CA SER A 211 17.31 12.41 2.62
C SER A 211 16.36 12.60 3.81
N SER A 212 16.88 12.55 5.05
CA SER A 212 16.06 12.74 6.27
C SER A 212 15.49 14.16 6.40
N ALA A 213 16.19 15.17 5.87
CA ALA A 213 15.72 16.55 5.93
C ALA A 213 14.44 16.78 5.10
N ILE A 214 14.26 16.00 4.03
CA ILE A 214 13.14 16.13 3.11
C ILE A 214 12.04 15.12 3.45
N TRP A 215 12.44 13.87 3.71
CA TRP A 215 11.52 12.74 3.84
C TRP A 215 11.27 12.29 5.28
N GLY A 216 12.06 12.77 6.24
CA GLY A 216 11.94 12.40 7.66
C GLY A 216 10.68 12.92 8.35
N HIS A 217 9.90 13.79 7.68
CA HIS A 217 8.64 14.35 8.19
C HIS A 217 7.40 13.83 7.45
N TRP A 218 7.48 12.62 6.86
CA TRP A 218 6.34 12.01 6.18
C TRP A 218 5.35 11.40 7.18
N GLU A 219 4.65 12.27 7.92
CA GLU A 219 3.64 11.90 8.90
C GLU A 219 2.32 12.62 8.62
N LEU A 220 1.21 12.04 9.11
CA LEU A 220 -0.06 12.75 9.14
C LEU A 220 0.02 13.93 10.10
N THR A 221 -0.44 15.09 9.65
CA THR A 221 -0.49 16.28 10.51
C THR A 221 -1.75 16.25 11.36
N LYS A 222 -1.60 16.22 12.69
CA LYS A 222 -2.76 16.33 13.60
C LYS A 222 -3.45 17.67 13.40
N LYS A 223 -4.79 17.67 13.44
CA LYS A 223 -5.55 18.92 13.39
C LYS A 223 -5.23 19.80 14.59
N ARG A 224 -5.30 21.11 14.41
CA ARG A 224 -5.12 22.06 15.51
C ARG A 224 -6.37 22.03 16.40
N ASN A 225 -6.18 21.95 17.71
CA ASN A 225 -7.26 22.04 18.70
C ASN A 225 -7.91 23.43 18.68
#